data_AF-A0A1V5PDP8-F1
#
_entry.id   AF-A0A1V5PDP8-F1
#
_cell.length_a   1.000
_cell.length_b   1.000
_cell.length_c   1.000
_cell.angle_alpha   90.00
_cell.angle_beta   90.00
_cell.angle_gamma   90.00
#
_symmetry.space_group_name_H-M   'P 1'
#
loop_
_entity.id
_entity.type
_entity.pdbx_description
1 polymer ?
#
loop_
_entity_poly.entity_id
_entity_poly.type
_entity_poly.pdbx_seq_one_letter_code
_entity_poly.pdbx_strand_id
1 'polypeptide(L)'
;MTYKDLYTSFNNDLTILENKAKVNKTFHNSLLLVKTKLSYYEKEMREMEILEKTEEGLNRYMTTDYQRIISEIRRKVIYRLNVLIKLAAEIENLFSNVNEFNKHF
;
A
#
# COMPACT_ATOMS: atom_id res chain seq x y z
N MET A 1 6.63 -10.43 -7.37
CA MET A 1 5.49 -9.54 -7.11
C MET A 1 6.07 -8.16 -6.86
N THR A 2 5.80 -7.21 -7.76
CA THR A 2 6.27 -5.83 -7.70
C THR A 2 5.32 -4.98 -6.86
N TYR A 3 5.77 -3.80 -6.45
CA TYR A 3 4.94 -2.78 -5.81
C TYR A 3 3.67 -2.48 -6.61
N LYS A 4 3.81 -2.42 -7.94
CA LYS A 4 2.70 -2.17 -8.86
C LYS A 4 1.64 -3.27 -8.79
N ASP A 5 2.07 -4.53 -8.66
CA ASP A 5 1.15 -5.68 -8.50
C ASP A 5 0.34 -5.58 -7.19
N LEU A 6 0.97 -5.15 -6.09
CA LEU A 6 0.28 -4.92 -4.81
C LEU A 6 -0.76 -3.80 -4.91
N TYR A 7 -0.39 -2.67 -5.53
CA TYR A 7 -1.31 -1.53 -5.73
C TYR A 7 -2.51 -1.91 -6.61
N THR A 8 -2.27 -2.67 -7.68
CA THR A 8 -3.33 -3.19 -8.55
C THR A 8 -4.24 -4.16 -7.79
N SER A 9 -3.69 -5.03 -6.94
CA SER A 9 -4.48 -5.91 -6.06
C SER A 9 -5.41 -5.10 -5.15
N PHE A 10 -4.89 -4.09 -4.45
CA PHE A 10 -5.70 -3.24 -3.57
C PHE A 10 -6.82 -2.48 -4.30
N ASN A 11 -6.56 -2.03 -5.54
CA ASN A 11 -7.61 -1.39 -6.34
C ASN A 11 -8.72 -2.37 -6.75
N ASN A 12 -8.35 -3.60 -7.10
CA ASN A 12 -9.33 -4.65 -7.41
C ASN A 12 -10.18 -4.99 -6.18
N ASP A 13 -9.53 -5.12 -5.02
CA ASP A 13 -10.16 -5.37 -3.73
C ASP A 13 -11.17 -4.27 -3.35
N LEU A 14 -10.80 -3.00 -3.52
CA LEU A 14 -11.71 -1.87 -3.30
C LEU A 14 -12.89 -1.86 -4.27
N THR A 15 -12.68 -2.22 -5.54
CA THR A 15 -13.76 -2.31 -6.53
C THR A 15 -14.77 -3.40 -6.15
N ILE A 16 -14.29 -4.54 -5.63
CA ILE A 16 -15.15 -5.60 -5.10
C ILE A 16 -15.93 -5.10 -3.88
N LEU A 17 -15.26 -4.41 -2.95
CA LEU A 17 -15.90 -3.82 -1.77
C LEU A 17 -16.96 -2.80 -2.15
N GLU A 18 -16.71 -1.92 -3.11
CA GLU A 18 -17.68 -0.94 -3.63
C GLU A 18 -18.96 -1.58 -4.15
N ASN A 19 -18.83 -2.67 -4.89
CA ASN A 19 -19.99 -3.39 -5.41
C ASN A 19 -20.80 -4.04 -4.28
N LYS A 20 -20.13 -4.52 -3.23
CA LYS A 20 -20.79 -5.03 -2.01
C LYS A 20 -21.35 -3.89 -1.12
N ALA A 21 -20.85 -2.66 -1.28
CA ALA A 21 -21.10 -1.54 -0.37
C ALA A 21 -22.45 -0.84 -0.52
N LYS A 22 -23.12 -1.01 -1.67
CA LYS A 22 -24.19 -0.10 -2.16
C LYS A 22 -25.40 0.06 -1.23
N VAL A 23 -25.45 -0.63 -0.10
CA VAL A 23 -26.61 -0.71 0.81
C VAL A 23 -26.37 -0.03 2.17
N ASN A 24 -25.13 0.36 2.54
CA ASN A 24 -24.82 0.82 3.92
C ASN A 24 -23.97 2.11 4.00
N LYS A 25 -24.51 3.17 4.65
CA LYS A 25 -23.84 4.48 4.85
C LYS A 25 -22.60 4.44 5.75
N THR A 26 -22.60 3.63 6.81
CA THR A 26 -21.44 3.51 7.72
C THR A 26 -20.27 2.85 7.01
N PHE A 27 -20.56 1.85 6.17
CA PHE A 27 -19.57 1.19 5.34
C PHE A 27 -19.01 2.10 4.25
N HIS A 28 -19.85 2.97 3.67
CA HIS A 28 -19.43 3.96 2.67
C HIS A 28 -18.37 4.94 3.21
N ASN A 29 -18.51 5.43 4.44
CA ASN A 29 -17.52 6.34 5.05
C ASN A 29 -16.16 5.64 5.28
N SER A 30 -16.17 4.40 5.78
CA SER A 30 -14.95 3.63 5.98
C SER A 30 -14.24 3.31 4.66
N LEU A 31 -15.00 3.03 3.60
CA LEU A 31 -14.48 2.81 2.25
C LEU A 31 -13.83 4.07 1.66
N LEU A 32 -14.42 5.25 1.89
CA LEU A 32 -13.87 6.53 1.45
C LEU A 32 -12.52 6.82 2.12
N LEU A 33 -12.43 6.57 3.43
CA LEU A 33 -11.19 6.72 4.21
C LEU A 33 -10.07 5.83 3.67
N VAL A 34 -10.36 4.57 3.34
CA VAL A 34 -9.36 3.65 2.78
C VAL A 34 -8.97 4.02 1.35
N LYS A 35 -9.88 4.54 0.53
CA LYS A 35 -9.54 5.11 -0.79
C LYS A 35 -8.57 6.28 -0.68
N THR A 36 -8.82 7.21 0.25
CA THR A 36 -7.92 8.35 0.48
C THR A 36 -6.53 7.87 0.92
N LYS A 37 -6.47 6.86 1.81
CA LYS A 37 -5.21 6.23 2.19
C LYS A 37 -4.52 5.57 0.99
N LEU A 38 -5.25 4.83 0.15
CA LEU A 38 -4.69 4.20 -1.06
C LEU A 38 -4.05 5.21 -2.03
N SER A 39 -4.70 6.36 -2.25
CA SER A 39 -4.15 7.44 -3.08
C SER A 39 -2.87 8.04 -2.48
N TYR A 40 -2.81 8.21 -1.15
CA TYR A 40 -1.58 8.61 -0.46
C TYR A 40 -0.46 7.56 -0.67
N TYR A 41 -0.81 6.27 -0.69
CA TYR A 41 0.18 5.21 -0.90
C TYR A 41 0.70 5.09 -2.33
N GLU A 42 -0.08 5.48 -3.35
CA GLU A 42 0.44 5.56 -4.73
C GLU A 42 1.67 6.47 -4.80
N LYS A 43 1.66 7.57 -4.04
CA LYS A 43 2.79 8.48 -3.90
C LYS A 43 3.98 7.80 -3.22
N GLU A 44 3.77 7.12 -2.08
CA GLU A 44 4.84 6.41 -1.35
C GLU A 44 5.48 5.29 -2.19
N MET A 45 4.69 4.60 -3.01
CA MET A 45 5.16 3.56 -3.92
C MET A 45 6.08 4.12 -5.00
N ARG A 46 5.70 5.25 -5.59
CA ARG A 46 6.52 5.95 -6.57
C ARG A 46 7.84 6.43 -5.97
N GLU A 47 7.84 6.85 -4.71
CA GLU A 47 9.06 7.23 -3.98
C GLU A 47 9.97 6.02 -3.73
N MET A 48 9.43 4.84 -3.42
CA MET A 48 10.23 3.61 -3.33
C MET A 48 10.88 3.24 -4.65
N GLU A 49 10.16 3.33 -5.78
CA GLU A 49 10.71 3.03 -7.10
C GLU A 49 11.89 3.95 -7.46
N ILE A 50 11.80 5.24 -7.10
CA ILE A 50 12.90 6.21 -7.29
C ILE A 50 14.10 5.83 -6.41
N LEU A 51 13.84 5.45 -5.16
CA LEU A 51 14.87 5.06 -4.21
C LEU A 51 15.62 3.80 -4.65
N GLU A 52 14.92 2.78 -5.13
CA GLU A 52 15.53 1.55 -5.65
C GLU A 52 16.39 1.81 -6.90
N LYS A 53 15.87 2.59 -7.87
CA LYS A 53 16.66 2.98 -9.06
C LYS A 53 17.91 3.79 -8.66
N THR A 54 17.79 4.60 -7.61
CA THR A 54 18.93 5.34 -7.06
C THR A 54 19.94 4.38 -6.43
N GLU A 55 19.49 3.40 -5.63
CA GLU A 55 20.37 2.36 -5.06
C GLU A 55 21.10 1.57 -6.15
N GLU A 56 20.40 1.13 -7.19
CA GLU A 56 20.97 0.42 -8.34
C GLU A 56 22.01 1.26 -9.10
N GLY A 57 21.79 2.58 -9.19
CA GLY A 57 22.77 3.51 -9.75
C GLY A 57 24.03 3.61 -8.89
N LEU A 58 23.86 3.78 -7.57
CA LEU A 58 24.95 3.96 -6.62
C LEU A 58 25.78 2.69 -6.39
N ASN A 59 25.14 1.51 -6.42
CA ASN A 59 25.84 0.21 -6.33
C ASN A 59 26.92 0.03 -7.40
N ARG A 60 26.86 0.76 -8.53
CA ARG A 60 27.87 0.69 -9.60
C ARG A 60 29.17 1.42 -9.27
N TYR A 61 29.17 2.32 -8.29
CA TYR A 61 30.29 3.22 -8.00
C TYR A 61 31.06 2.88 -6.71
N MET A 62 30.65 1.82 -5.97
CA MET A 62 31.37 1.12 -4.87
C MET A 62 32.46 1.93 -4.13
N THR A 63 32.11 3.06 -3.52
CA THR A 63 32.94 3.75 -2.51
C THR A 63 32.28 3.67 -1.13
N THR A 64 33.08 3.83 -0.07
CA THR A 64 32.62 3.80 1.34
C THR A 64 31.53 4.83 1.65
N ASP A 65 31.57 6.00 1.01
CA ASP A 65 30.53 7.04 1.18
C ASP A 65 29.17 6.58 0.63
N TYR A 66 29.17 5.78 -0.45
CA TYR A 66 27.93 5.25 -1.04
C TYR A 66 27.30 4.15 -0.19
N GLN A 67 28.07 3.36 0.58
CA GLN A 67 27.52 2.32 1.44
C GLN A 67 26.57 2.87 2.51
N ARG A 68 26.89 4.07 3.05
CA ARG A 68 26.01 4.75 3.99
C ARG A 68 24.70 5.20 3.32
N ILE A 69 24.81 5.82 2.14
CA ILE A 69 23.65 6.29 1.37
C ILE A 69 22.72 5.13 1.00
N ILE A 70 23.29 4.01 0.53
CA ILE A 70 22.57 2.77 0.21
C ILE A 70 21.84 2.24 1.46
N SER A 71 22.50 2.24 2.62
CA SER A 71 21.88 1.80 3.88
C SER A 71 20.71 2.69 4.30
N GLU A 72 20.81 4.00 4.12
CA GLU A 72 19.71 4.94 4.37
C GLU A 72 18.54 4.73 3.39
N ILE A 73 18.83 4.46 2.12
CA ILE A 73 17.83 4.13 1.10
C ILE A 73 17.07 2.84 1.48
N ARG A 74 17.78 1.77 1.85
CA ARG A 74 17.16 0.51 2.28
C ARG A 74 16.23 0.70 3.48
N ARG A 75 16.64 1.47 4.49
CA ARG A 75 15.77 1.77 5.66
C ARG A 75 14.49 2.49 5.24
N LYS A 76 14.61 3.45 4.31
CA LYS A 76 13.47 4.20 3.76
C LYS A 76 12.51 3.30 2.98
N VAL A 77 13.00 2.29 2.26
CA VAL A 77 12.17 1.28 1.59
C VAL A 77 11.46 0.39 2.61
N ILE A 78 12.18 -0.14 3.62
CA ILE A 78 11.60 -0.98 4.68
C ILE A 78 10.47 -0.26 5.43
N TYR A 79 10.68 1.01 5.80
CA TYR A 79 9.64 1.80 6.48
C TYR A 79 8.37 1.92 5.64
N ARG A 80 8.52 2.20 4.34
CA ARG A 80 7.39 2.34 3.42
C ARG A 80 6.69 0.99 3.15
N LEU A 81 7.42 -0.11 3.06
CA LEU A 81 6.84 -1.46 3.02
C LEU A 81 5.96 -1.76 4.25
N ASN A 82 6.41 -1.38 5.44
CA ASN A 82 5.62 -1.56 6.67
C ASN A 82 4.30 -0.76 6.63
N VAL A 83 4.31 0.42 6.02
CA VAL A 83 3.09 1.21 5.79
C VAL A 83 2.10 0.47 4.89
N LEU A 84 2.57 -0.22 3.85
CA LEU A 84 1.70 -1.02 2.96
C LEU A 84 1.10 -2.23 3.66
N ILE A 85 1.86 -2.92 4.51
CA ILE A 85 1.36 -4.06 5.29
C ILE A 85 0.22 -3.63 6.21
N LYS A 86 0.34 -2.46 6.85
CA LYS A 86 -0.74 -1.92 7.69
C LYS A 86 -2.01 -1.63 6.90
N LEU A 87 -1.89 -1.11 5.67
CA LEU A 87 -3.04 -0.91 4.80
C LEU A 87 -3.70 -2.24 4.41
N ALA A 88 -2.92 -3.27 4.06
CA ALA A 88 -3.45 -4.58 3.74
C ALA A 88 -4.33 -5.12 4.88
N ALA A 89 -3.85 -5.02 6.12
CA ALA A 89 -4.62 -5.40 7.30
C ALA A 89 -5.90 -4.56 7.49
N GLU A 90 -5.87 -3.26 7.19
CA GLU A 90 -7.07 -2.42 7.22
C GLU A 90 -8.11 -2.82 6.15
N ILE A 91 -7.65 -3.16 4.94
CA ILE A 91 -8.52 -3.64 3.85
C ILE A 91 -9.12 -5.01 4.21
N GLU A 92 -8.33 -5.94 4.75
CA GLU A 92 -8.81 -7.25 5.21
C GLU A 92 -9.87 -7.12 6.31
N ASN A 93 -9.65 -6.22 7.29
CA ASN A 93 -10.64 -5.94 8.33
C ASN A 93 -11.96 -5.42 7.74
N LEU A 94 -11.91 -4.57 6.72
CA LEU A 94 -13.12 -4.12 6.04
C LEU A 94 -13.85 -5.26 5.32
N PHE A 95 -13.13 -6.18 4.68
CA PHE A 95 -13.75 -7.38 4.10
C PHE A 95 -14.44 -8.24 5.16
N SER A 96 -13.79 -8.49 6.29
CA SER A 96 -14.35 -9.28 7.39
C SER A 96 -15.63 -8.64 7.92
N ASN A 97 -15.62 -7.33 8.18
CA ASN A 97 -16.78 -6.58 8.67
C ASN A 97 -17.96 -6.60 7.68
N VAL A 98 -17.69 -6.50 6.37
CA VAL A 98 -18.74 -6.60 5.33
C VAL A 98 -19.35 -8.00 5.30
N ASN A 99 -18.52 -9.03 5.37
CA ASN A 99 -18.97 -10.42 5.29
C ASN A 99 -19.76 -10.81 6.55
N GLU A 100 -19.40 -10.30 7.73
CA GLU A 100 -20.18 -10.49 8.96
C GLU A 100 -21.52 -9.76 8.88
N PHE A 101 -21.54 -8.50 8.43
CA PHE A 101 -22.79 -7.76 8.26
C PHE A 101 -23.76 -8.48 7.30
N ASN A 102 -23.27 -8.98 6.17
CA ASN A 102 -24.10 -9.71 5.19
C ASN A 102 -24.58 -11.09 5.67
N LYS A 103 -24.04 -11.66 6.77
CA LYS A 103 -24.56 -12.90 7.36
C LYS A 103 -25.79 -12.67 8.26
N HIS A 104 -26.02 -11.42 8.68
CA HIS A 104 -27.11 -11.04 9.56
C HIS A 104 -28.35 -10.52 8.80
N PHE A 105 -28.30 -10.53 7.46
CA PHE A 105 -29.40 -10.24 6.54
C PHE A 105 -29.65 -11.45 5.64
#